data_AF-A0A5C6NG90-F1
#
_entry.id   AF-A0A5C6NG90-F1
#
_cell.length_a   1.000
_cell.length_b   1.000
_cell.length_c   1.000
_cell.angle_alpha   90.00
_cell.angle_beta   90.00
_cell.angle_gamma   90.00
#
_symmetry.space_group_name_H-M   'P 1'
#
loop_
_entity.id
_entity.type
_entity.pdbx_description
1 polymer ?
#
loop_
_entity_poly.entity_id
_entity_poly.type
_entity_poly.pdbx_seq_one_letter_code
_entity_poly.pdbx_strand_id
1 'polypeptide(L)'
;MKLYRLSLLLLCMSSPAFGGHVLVFPGEYSHWLNARTIMDELVRRNHSVTVLVADASPSVSYNNSRDAAKFNFLVFKVPFSRAELHGLTEELVHFAMYEYPTASFLEKGGRFMICYDALPVLG
;
A
#
# COMPACT_ATOMS: atom_id res chain seq x y z
N MET A 1 35.65 -16.77 33.67
CA MET A 1 34.96 -15.59 34.27
C MET A 1 35.10 -14.27 33.50
N LYS A 2 35.92 -14.15 32.43
CA LYS A 2 36.02 -12.89 31.66
C LYS A 2 35.05 -12.81 30.48
N LEU A 3 34.69 -13.94 29.86
CA LEU A 3 33.75 -13.97 28.72
C LEU A 3 32.32 -13.57 29.07
N TYR A 4 31.78 -13.97 30.23
CA TYR A 4 30.40 -13.63 30.60
C TYR A 4 30.22 -12.11 30.79
N ARG A 5 31.25 -11.40 31.26
CA ARG A 5 31.22 -9.94 31.44
C ARG A 5 31.17 -9.22 30.09
N LEU A 6 31.95 -9.69 29.12
CA LEU A 6 31.94 -9.17 27.76
C LEU A 6 30.59 -9.46 27.06
N SER A 7 30.05 -10.67 27.26
CA SER A 7 28.72 -11.05 26.75
C SER A 7 27.60 -10.19 27.35
N LEU A 8 27.66 -9.91 28.66
CA LEU A 8 26.68 -9.05 29.34
C LEU A 8 26.78 -7.58 28.88
N LEU A 9 28.01 -7.09 28.63
CA LEU A 9 28.25 -5.75 28.11
C LEU A 9 27.69 -5.58 26.69
N LEU A 10 27.88 -6.58 25.83
CA LEU A 10 27.34 -6.59 24.46
C LEU A 10 25.80 -6.59 24.45
N LEU A 11 25.16 -7.35 25.35
CA LEU A 11 23.69 -7.34 25.52
C LEU A 11 23.16 -6.00 26.07
N CYS A 12 23.89 -5.33 26.96
CA CYS A 12 23.48 -4.01 27.49
C CYS A 12 23.60 -2.88 26.45
N MET A 13 24.56 -2.98 25.53
CA MET A 13 24.75 -1.97 24.47
C MET A 13 23.76 -2.15 23.32
N SER A 14 23.19 -3.35 23.14
CA SER A 14 22.02 -3.56 22.29
C SER A 14 20.76 -3.15 23.04
N SER A 15 20.49 -1.84 23.15
CA SER A 15 19.13 -1.42 23.49
C SER A 15 18.18 -2.04 22.47
N PRO A 16 17.07 -2.68 22.90
CA PRO A 16 16.05 -3.11 21.96
C PRO A 16 15.53 -1.86 21.27
N ALA A 17 15.92 -1.67 20.01
CA ALA A 17 15.28 -0.68 19.16
C ALA A 17 13.85 -1.18 18.93
N PHE A 18 12.91 -0.67 19.73
CA PHE A 18 11.50 -0.82 19.45
C PHE A 18 11.23 -0.07 18.14
N GLY A 19 10.94 -0.80 17.08
CA GLY A 19 10.52 -0.18 15.83
C GLY A 19 9.18 0.50 16.07
N GLY A 20 9.05 1.72 15.57
CA GLY A 20 7.82 2.51 15.73
C GLY A 20 6.61 1.87 15.04
N HIS A 21 5.43 2.43 15.31
CA HIS A 21 4.20 2.10 14.60
C HIS A 21 4.12 2.96 13.33
N VAL A 22 4.07 2.31 12.17
CA VAL A 22 4.01 2.96 10.87
C VAL A 22 2.63 2.76 10.27
N LEU A 23 1.94 3.86 9.96
CA LEU A 23 0.71 3.84 9.16
C LEU A 23 1.07 4.06 7.70
N VAL A 24 0.59 3.17 6.82
CA VAL A 24 0.81 3.23 5.38
C VAL A 24 -0.54 3.35 4.70
N PHE A 25 -0.68 4.32 3.80
CA PHE A 25 -1.81 4.44 2.88
C PHE A 25 -1.27 4.22 1.47
N PRO A 26 -1.34 2.98 0.95
CA PRO A 26 -0.78 2.65 -0.35
C PRO A 26 -1.81 2.86 -1.46
N GLY A 27 -1.35 3.35 -2.61
CA GLY A 27 -2.11 3.29 -3.85
C GLY A 27 -2.28 1.86 -4.37
N GLU A 28 -3.10 1.71 -5.41
CA GLU A 28 -3.49 0.41 -5.96
C GLU A 28 -2.47 -0.22 -6.92
N TYR A 29 -2.59 -1.53 -7.13
CA TYR A 29 -1.84 -2.34 -8.11
C TYR A 29 -0.31 -2.28 -7.94
N SER A 30 0.41 -1.69 -8.90
CA SER A 30 1.88 -1.59 -8.86
C SER A 30 2.36 -0.75 -7.69
N HIS A 31 1.58 0.26 -7.28
CA HIS A 31 1.87 1.08 -6.10
C HIS A 31 1.84 0.23 -4.83
N TRP A 32 0.82 -0.64 -4.68
CA TRP A 32 0.75 -1.62 -3.59
C TRP A 32 1.96 -2.56 -3.59
N LEU A 33 2.32 -3.15 -4.73
CA LEU A 33 3.46 -4.08 -4.82
C LEU A 33 4.79 -3.42 -4.41
N ASN A 34 4.99 -2.17 -4.83
CA ASN A 34 6.18 -1.40 -4.48
C ASN A 34 6.18 -1.04 -2.99
N ALA A 35 5.05 -0.55 -2.46
CA ALA A 35 4.90 -0.26 -1.03
C ALA A 35 5.12 -1.51 -0.17
N ARG A 36 4.63 -2.67 -0.61
CA ARG A 36 4.80 -3.96 0.10
C ARG A 36 6.26 -4.31 0.33
N THR A 37 7.13 -4.03 -0.64
CA THR A 37 8.57 -4.27 -0.50
C THR A 37 9.17 -3.42 0.63
N ILE A 38 8.75 -2.16 0.75
CA ILE A 38 9.19 -1.26 1.81
C ILE A 38 8.63 -1.71 3.17
N MET A 39 7.35 -2.10 3.22
CA MET A 39 6.71 -2.57 4.44
C MET A 39 7.30 -3.87 4.97
N ASP A 40 7.65 -4.82 4.09
CA ASP A 40 8.36 -6.05 4.48
C ASP A 40 9.70 -5.72 5.17
N GLU A 41 10.43 -4.73 4.67
CA GLU A 41 11.69 -4.28 5.26
C GLU A 41 11.48 -3.56 6.62
N LEU A 42 10.39 -2.81 6.78
CA LEU A 42 10.02 -2.21 8.07
C LEU A 42 9.70 -3.27 9.13
N VAL A 43 8.90 -4.28 8.77
CA VAL A 43 8.61 -5.44 9.64
C VAL A 43 9.90 -6.17 9.99
N ARG A 44 10.80 -6.39 9.02
CA ARG A 44 12.12 -7.01 9.27
C ARG A 44 12.98 -6.20 10.25
N ARG A 45 12.81 -4.88 10.30
CA ARG A 45 13.45 -3.96 11.26
C ARG A 45 12.65 -3.78 12.55
N ASN A 46 11.77 -4.73 12.88
CA ASN A 46 11.00 -4.75 14.13
C ASN A 46 10.00 -3.57 14.28
N HIS A 47 9.54 -2.99 13.16
CA HIS A 47 8.43 -2.01 13.17
C HIS A 47 7.09 -2.70 13.03
N SER A 48 6.07 -2.14 13.69
CA SER A 48 4.68 -2.56 13.50
C SER A 48 4.06 -1.74 12.38
N VAL A 49 3.60 -2.40 11.32
CA VAL A 49 3.03 -1.73 10.14
C VAL A 49 1.52 -1.91 10.13
N THR A 50 0.79 -0.80 9.96
CA THR A 50 -0.66 -0.76 9.77
C THR A 50 -0.98 -0.19 8.40
N VAL A 51 -1.73 -0.93 7.60
CA VAL A 51 -2.13 -0.54 6.25
C VAL A 51 -3.56 -0.02 6.28
N LEU A 52 -3.75 1.22 5.87
CA LEU A 52 -5.07 1.81 5.63
C LEU A 52 -5.52 1.40 4.22
N VAL A 53 -6.69 0.78 4.10
CA VAL A 53 -7.19 0.23 2.83
C VAL A 53 -8.69 0.47 2.68
N ALA A 54 -9.13 0.83 1.47
CA ALA A 54 -10.55 0.91 1.15
C ALA A 54 -11.15 -0.49 1.06
N ASP A 55 -12.40 -0.69 1.53
CA ASP A 55 -13.06 -2.00 1.41
C ASP A 55 -13.31 -2.43 -0.04
N ALA A 56 -13.37 -1.46 -0.96
CA ALA A 56 -13.43 -1.66 -2.40
C ALA A 56 -12.07 -1.90 -3.08
N SER A 57 -10.95 -1.94 -2.36
CA SER A 57 -9.61 -2.11 -2.95
C SER A 57 -9.54 -3.38 -3.83
N PRO A 58 -9.21 -3.28 -5.13
CA PRO A 58 -9.03 -4.43 -6.01
C PRO A 58 -7.67 -5.14 -5.82
N SER A 59 -6.63 -4.43 -5.41
CA SER A 59 -5.27 -4.99 -5.37
C SER A 59 -4.84 -5.50 -4.00
N VAL A 60 -5.37 -4.94 -2.91
CA VAL A 60 -4.97 -5.29 -1.55
C VAL A 60 -5.92 -6.36 -0.98
N SER A 61 -5.38 -7.54 -0.70
CA SER A 61 -6.12 -8.64 -0.06
C SER A 61 -5.86 -8.65 1.45
N TYR A 62 -6.60 -7.81 2.17
CA TYR A 62 -6.51 -7.68 3.63
C TYR A 62 -7.04 -8.90 4.41
N ASN A 63 -7.66 -9.86 3.72
CA ASN A 63 -8.15 -11.13 4.29
C ASN A 63 -7.21 -12.32 4.02
N ASN A 64 -6.08 -12.11 3.32
CA ASN A 64 -5.12 -13.17 3.06
C ASN A 64 -4.30 -13.50 4.31
N SER A 65 -4.19 -14.78 4.66
CA SER A 65 -3.45 -15.25 5.83
C SER A 65 -1.97 -14.87 5.84
N ARG A 66 -1.33 -14.73 4.66
CA ARG A 66 0.08 -14.35 4.55
C ARG A 66 0.31 -12.89 4.95
N ASP A 67 -0.53 -11.98 4.45
CA ASP A 67 -0.34 -10.55 4.68
C ASP A 67 -0.92 -10.14 6.04
N ALA A 68 -2.02 -10.76 6.50
CA ALA A 68 -2.57 -10.57 7.84
C ALA A 68 -1.64 -11.06 8.97
N ALA A 69 -0.69 -11.96 8.67
CA ALA A 69 0.34 -12.38 9.61
C ALA A 69 1.49 -11.36 9.76
N LYS A 70 1.64 -10.45 8.80
CA LYS A 70 2.75 -9.48 8.73
C LYS A 70 2.32 -8.05 9.05
N PHE A 71 1.12 -7.68 8.62
CA PHE A 71 0.61 -6.32 8.66
C PHE A 71 -0.73 -6.28 9.39
N ASN A 72 -0.98 -5.17 10.09
CA ASN A 72 -2.31 -4.82 10.56
C ASN A 72 -3.07 -4.11 9.44
N PHE A 73 -4.38 -4.28 9.36
CA PHE A 73 -5.21 -3.61 8.35
C PHE A 73 -6.30 -2.77 9.01
N LEU A 74 -6.42 -1.52 8.57
CA LEU A 74 -7.56 -0.64 8.87
C LEU A 74 -8.37 -0.46 7.60
N VAL A 75 -9.54 -1.09 7.58
CA VAL A 75 -10.44 -1.05 6.43
C VAL A 75 -11.46 0.07 6.60
N PHE A 76 -11.50 1.01 5.66
CA PHE A 76 -12.51 2.07 5.65
C PHE A 76 -13.53 1.87 4.52
N LYS A 77 -14.76 2.33 4.77
CA LYS A 77 -15.88 2.20 3.83
C LYS A 77 -15.85 3.30 2.78
N VAL A 78 -16.09 2.94 1.53
CA VAL A 78 -16.22 3.88 0.41
C VAL A 78 -17.56 3.67 -0.32
N PRO A 79 -18.09 4.71 -1.01
CA PRO A 79 -19.42 4.66 -1.63
C PRO A 79 -19.44 3.99 -3.01
N PHE A 80 -18.49 3.08 -3.29
CA PHE A 80 -18.40 2.32 -4.54
C PHE A 80 -17.90 0.90 -4.25
N SER A 81 -18.19 -0.02 -5.16
CA SER A 81 -17.80 -1.41 -5.07
C SER A 81 -16.41 -1.66 -5.67
N ARG A 82 -15.83 -2.79 -5.29
CA ARG A 82 -14.57 -3.28 -5.88
C ARG A 82 -14.67 -3.47 -7.40
N ALA A 83 -15.84 -3.89 -7.90
CA ALA A 83 -16.06 -4.09 -9.32
C ALA A 83 -16.07 -2.75 -10.09
N GLU A 84 -16.71 -1.71 -9.53
CA GLU A 84 -16.70 -0.37 -10.11
C GLU A 84 -15.29 0.21 -10.16
N LEU A 85 -14.52 0.13 -9.06
CA LEU A 85 -13.14 0.62 -9.03
C LEU A 85 -12.23 -0.14 -10.00
N HIS A 86 -12.39 -1.46 -10.11
CA HIS A 86 -11.63 -2.27 -11.06
C HIS A 86 -11.98 -1.92 -12.52
N GLY A 87 -13.27 -1.81 -12.85
CA GLY A 87 -13.72 -1.43 -14.19
C GLY A 87 -13.24 -0.04 -14.62
N LEU A 88 -13.26 0.94 -13.70
CA LEU A 88 -12.67 2.25 -13.94
C LEU A 88 -11.17 2.16 -14.24
N THR A 89 -10.44 1.30 -13.52
CA THR A 89 -9.01 1.09 -13.79
C THR A 89 -8.81 0.50 -15.20
N GLU A 90 -9.60 -0.51 -15.58
CA GLU A 90 -9.51 -1.13 -16.90
C GLU A 90 -9.79 -0.13 -18.02
N GLU A 91 -10.82 0.71 -17.88
CA GLU A 91 -11.15 1.77 -18.84
C GLU A 91 -10.00 2.78 -18.98
N LEU A 92 -9.40 3.20 -17.86
CA LEU A 92 -8.28 4.14 -17.87
C LEU A 92 -7.03 3.54 -18.52
N VAL A 93 -6.74 2.27 -18.26
CA VAL A 93 -5.63 1.56 -18.90
C VAL A 93 -5.88 1.43 -20.40
N HIS A 94 -7.08 1.02 -20.81
CA HIS A 94 -7.46 0.93 -22.22
C HIS A 94 -7.33 2.28 -22.93
N PHE A 95 -7.88 3.34 -22.33
CA PHE A 95 -7.78 4.69 -22.86
C PHE A 95 -6.32 5.12 -22.98
N ALA A 96 -5.51 4.96 -21.92
CA ALA A 96 -4.11 5.35 -21.92
C ALA A 96 -3.27 4.63 -23.00
N MET A 97 -3.57 3.35 -23.25
CA MET A 97 -2.82 2.53 -24.21
C MET A 97 -3.24 2.76 -25.66
N TYR A 98 -4.55 2.86 -25.93
CA TYR A 98 -5.08 2.77 -27.29
C TYR A 98 -5.68 4.07 -27.81
N GLU A 99 -6.32 4.86 -26.94
CA GLU A 99 -7.12 6.01 -27.35
C GLU A 99 -6.39 7.34 -27.09
N TYR A 100 -5.55 7.42 -26.06
CA TYR A 100 -4.84 8.64 -25.67
C TYR A 100 -4.04 9.30 -26.81
N PRO A 101 -3.31 8.56 -27.68
CA PRO A 101 -2.54 9.18 -28.75
C PRO A 101 -3.41 9.93 -29.76
N THR A 102 -4.60 9.42 -30.04
CA THR A 102 -5.53 9.94 -31.05
C THR A 102 -6.65 10.80 -30.46
N ALA A 103 -6.84 10.76 -29.14
CA ALA A 103 -7.87 11.52 -28.43
C ALA A 103 -7.68 13.03 -28.55
N SER A 104 -8.80 13.73 -28.69
CA SER A 104 -8.88 15.19 -28.65
C SER A 104 -8.52 15.73 -27.27
N PHE A 105 -8.22 17.04 -27.20
CA PHE A 105 -7.93 17.70 -25.93
C PHE A 105 -9.08 17.59 -24.91
N LEU A 106 -10.33 17.65 -25.38
CA LEU A 106 -11.51 17.54 -24.52
C LEU A 106 -11.68 16.13 -23.96
N GLU A 107 -11.45 15.09 -24.78
CA GLU A 107 -11.51 13.69 -24.32
C GLU A 107 -10.42 13.40 -23.30
N LYS A 108 -9.20 13.91 -23.53
CA LYS A 108 -8.10 13.84 -22.56
C LYS A 108 -8.46 14.52 -21.24
N GLY A 109 -8.99 15.73 -21.31
CA GLY A 109 -9.43 16.48 -20.13
C GLY A 109 -10.56 15.77 -19.36
N GLY A 110 -11.54 15.20 -20.08
CA GLY A 110 -12.65 14.45 -19.49
C GLY A 110 -12.19 13.20 -18.76
N ARG A 111 -11.30 12.40 -19.36
CA ARG A 111 -10.72 11.19 -18.73
C ARG A 111 -9.85 11.54 -17.52
N PHE A 112 -9.10 12.63 -17.60
CA PHE A 112 -8.34 13.14 -16.46
C PHE A 112 -9.23 13.55 -15.29
N MET A 113 -10.37 14.21 -15.56
CA MET A 113 -11.34 14.57 -14.50
C MET A 113 -11.89 13.32 -13.79
N ILE A 114 -12.24 12.28 -14.56
CA ILE A 114 -12.73 10.99 -14.02
C ILE A 114 -11.67 10.34 -13.12
N CYS A 115 -10.38 10.41 -13.49
CA CYS A 115 -9.30 9.96 -12.60
C CYS A 115 -9.26 10.75 -11.28
N TYR A 116 -9.49 12.07 -11.32
CA TYR A 116 -9.46 12.92 -10.13
C TYR A 116 -10.63 12.67 -9.18
N ASP A 117 -11.81 12.38 -9.72
CA ASP A 117 -12.98 12.04 -8.90
C ASP A 117 -12.82 10.65 -8.23
N ALA A 118 -12.07 9.74 -8.87
CA ALA A 118 -11.68 8.44 -8.30
C ALA A 118 -10.44 8.50 -7.38
N LEU A 119 -9.78 9.66 -7.28
CA LEU A 119 -8.49 9.85 -6.59
C LEU A 119 -8.47 9.72 -5.05
N PRO A 120 -9.58 9.68 -4.28
CA PRO A 120 -9.50 9.35 -2.85
C PRO A 120 -8.86 7.98 -2.55
N VAL A 121 -8.59 7.13 -3.56
CA VAL A 121 -8.06 5.76 -3.41
C VAL A 121 -6.75 5.53 -4.17
N LEU A 122 -6.30 6.47 -5.01
CA LEU A 122 -5.16 6.28 -5.92
C LEU A 122 -3.86 6.98 -5.46
N GLY A 123 -3.92 7.77 -4.38
CA GLY A 123 -2.78 8.45 -3.76
C GLY A 123 -2.04 7.60 -2.75
#